data_AF-A0A7S3APC1-F1
#
_entry.id   AF-A0A7S3APC1-F1
#
_cell.length_a   1.000
_cell.length_b   1.000
_cell.length_c   1.000
_cell.angle_alpha   90.00
_cell.angle_beta   90.00
_cell.angle_gamma   90.00
#
_symmetry.space_group_name_H-M   'P 1'
#
loop_
_entity.id
_entity.type
_entity.pdbx_description
1 polymer ?
#
loop_
_entity_poly.entity_id
_entity_poly.type
_entity_poly.pdbx_seq_one_letter_code
_entity_poly.pdbx_strand_id
1 'polypeptide(L)'
;DAAKAAGIGRFVYLSVASELSNGPIKFIFGDYVKGKAEAEAAVARDFGDAALIIKPGIIAGGPPGEIRPPGPPGMTPVPVDAVARAAVAGALGTAAGRVDGNAAIVAAASL
;
A
#
# COMPACT_ATOMS: atom_id res chain seq x y z
N ASP A 1 -1.38 15.74 -8.31
CA ASP A 1 -1.53 16.79 -9.35
C ASP A 1 -2.42 16.42 -10.53
N ALA A 2 -2.03 15.58 -11.48
CA ALA A 2 -2.85 15.30 -12.68
C ALA A 2 -4.26 14.76 -12.36
N ALA A 3 -4.37 13.79 -11.45
CA ALA A 3 -5.66 13.26 -11.01
C ALA A 3 -6.54 14.33 -10.35
N LYS A 4 -5.94 15.24 -9.56
CA LYS A 4 -6.65 16.37 -8.94
C LYS A 4 -7.14 17.36 -10.00
N ALA A 5 -6.30 17.71 -10.97
CA ALA A 5 -6.64 18.60 -12.07
C ALA A 5 -7.77 18.02 -12.95
N ALA A 6 -7.82 16.69 -13.09
CA ALA A 6 -8.89 15.98 -13.79
C ALA A 6 -10.19 15.84 -12.98
N GLY A 7 -10.25 16.36 -11.75
CA GLY A 7 -11.43 16.27 -10.89
C GLY A 7 -11.73 14.85 -10.40
N ILE A 8 -10.71 13.99 -10.29
CA ILE A 8 -10.89 12.62 -9.81
C ILE A 8 -11.37 12.65 -8.36
N GLY A 9 -12.53 12.02 -8.10
CA GLY A 9 -13.17 12.01 -6.79
C GLY A 9 -12.62 10.99 -5.79
N ARG A 10 -11.75 10.06 -6.21
CA ARG A 10 -11.15 9.03 -5.34
C ARG A 10 -9.74 8.67 -5.78
N PHE A 11 -8.86 8.41 -4.82
CA PHE A 11 -7.47 8.05 -5.11
C PHE A 11 -7.03 6.83 -4.32
N VAL A 12 -6.37 5.89 -4.97
CA VAL A 12 -5.79 4.72 -4.31
C VAL A 12 -4.28 4.82 -4.42
N TYR A 13 -3.60 4.73 -3.28
CA TYR A 13 -2.15 4.80 -3.22
C TYR A 13 -1.56 3.58 -2.52
N LEU A 14 -0.61 2.93 -3.21
CA LEU A 14 0.16 1.80 -2.68
C LEU A 14 1.47 2.31 -2.09
N SER A 15 1.57 2.27 -0.77
CA SER A 15 2.75 2.65 0.00
C SER A 15 3.55 1.41 0.44
N VAL A 16 4.13 1.45 1.64
CA VAL A 16 4.91 0.38 2.28
C VAL A 16 4.47 0.23 3.73
N ALA A 17 4.36 -1.02 4.21
CA ALA A 17 3.95 -1.33 5.59
C ALA A 17 4.80 -0.58 6.62
N SER A 18 4.16 -0.14 7.70
CA SER A 18 4.87 0.58 8.77
C SER A 18 5.96 -0.27 9.43
N GLU A 19 5.75 -1.59 9.52
CA GLU A 19 6.75 -2.53 10.04
C GLU A 19 8.05 -2.52 9.21
N LEU A 20 7.93 -2.39 7.88
CA LEU A 20 9.09 -2.24 6.99
C LEU A 20 9.69 -0.84 7.13
N SER A 21 8.90 0.22 7.05
CA SER A 21 9.44 1.59 7.10
C SER A 21 10.12 1.92 8.42
N ASN A 22 9.72 1.28 9.52
CA ASN A 22 10.32 1.48 10.84
C ASN A 22 11.45 0.50 11.15
N GLY A 23 11.52 -0.61 10.41
CA GLY A 23 12.49 -1.69 10.60
C GLY A 23 13.85 -1.47 9.92
N PRO A 24 14.73 -2.49 9.98
CA PRO A 24 16.11 -2.40 9.46
C PRO A 24 16.19 -2.11 7.96
N ILE A 25 15.14 -2.46 7.21
CA ILE A 25 15.08 -2.28 5.76
C ILE A 25 15.13 -0.80 5.36
N LYS A 26 14.76 0.14 6.25
CA LYS A 26 14.89 1.58 6.01
C LYS A 26 16.36 2.05 5.88
N PHE A 27 17.31 1.31 6.45
CA PHE A 27 18.73 1.62 6.31
C PHE A 27 19.30 1.15 4.97
N ILE A 28 18.62 0.22 4.30
CA ILE A 28 19.00 -0.30 2.98
C ILE A 28 18.22 0.42 1.88
N PHE A 29 16.95 0.75 2.13
CA PHE A 29 16.02 1.34 1.18
C PHE A 29 15.49 2.70 1.65
N GLY A 30 16.36 3.51 2.27
CA GLY A 30 15.98 4.79 2.89
C GLY A 30 15.28 5.75 1.93
N ASP A 31 15.82 5.96 0.74
CA ASP A 31 15.23 6.83 -0.27
C ASP A 31 13.88 6.31 -0.79
N TYR A 32 13.74 4.99 -0.91
CA TYR A 32 12.46 4.37 -1.26
C TYR A 32 11.40 4.63 -0.17
N VAL A 33 11.73 4.38 1.10
CA VAL A 33 10.80 4.61 2.22
C VAL A 33 10.46 6.10 2.35
N LYS A 34 11.44 6.98 2.19
CA LYS A 34 11.24 8.43 2.20
C LYS A 34 10.34 8.88 1.06
N GLY A 35 10.59 8.44 -0.18
CA GLY A 35 9.76 8.75 -1.32
C GLY A 35 8.32 8.26 -1.16
N LYS A 36 8.13 7.07 -0.56
CA LYS A 36 6.80 6.58 -0.20
C LYS A 36 6.08 7.49 0.79
N ALA A 37 6.77 7.96 1.83
CA ALA A 37 6.21 8.87 2.83
C ALA A 37 5.86 10.26 2.25
N GLU A 38 6.72 10.81 1.39
CA GLU A 38 6.44 12.07 0.68
C GLU A 38 5.21 11.96 -0.22
N ALA A 39 5.07 10.85 -0.92
CA ALA A 39 3.88 10.57 -1.73
C ALA A 39 2.62 10.34 -0.88
N GLU A 40 2.71 9.68 0.29
CA GLU A 40 1.58 9.60 1.23
C GLU A 40 1.12 11.00 1.66
N ALA A 41 2.07 11.90 1.97
CA ALA A 41 1.76 13.27 2.35
C ALA A 41 1.11 14.05 1.21
N ALA A 42 1.59 13.89 -0.03
CA ALA A 42 1.00 14.52 -1.20
C ALA A 42 -0.44 14.02 -1.46
N VAL A 43 -0.69 12.72 -1.35
CA VAL A 43 -2.03 12.14 -1.50
C VAL A 43 -2.96 12.64 -0.39
N ALA A 44 -2.51 12.66 0.86
CA ALA A 44 -3.30 13.19 1.97
C ALA A 44 -3.66 14.67 1.77
N ARG A 45 -2.71 15.48 1.30
CA ARG A 45 -2.93 16.90 0.98
C ARG A 45 -3.96 17.11 -0.14
N ASP A 46 -3.92 16.27 -1.18
CA ASP A 46 -4.71 16.48 -2.38
C ASP A 46 -6.07 15.79 -2.37
N PHE A 47 -6.20 14.67 -1.66
CA PHE A 47 -7.40 13.83 -1.67
C PHE A 47 -8.01 13.59 -0.29
N GLY A 48 -7.27 13.81 0.81
CA GLY A 48 -7.79 13.64 2.18
C GLY A 48 -8.50 12.30 2.38
N ASP A 49 -9.73 12.36 2.89
CA ASP A 49 -10.57 11.18 3.16
C ASP A 49 -11.08 10.47 1.89
N ALA A 50 -10.94 11.11 0.72
CA ALA A 50 -11.26 10.48 -0.56
C ALA A 50 -10.16 9.52 -1.05
N ALA A 51 -9.06 9.39 -0.28
CA ALA A 51 -8.00 8.44 -0.57
C ALA A 51 -8.08 7.17 0.28
N LEU A 52 -7.68 6.05 -0.33
CA LEU A 52 -7.25 4.85 0.38
C LEU A 52 -5.75 4.67 0.22
N ILE A 53 -5.02 4.65 1.33
CA ILE A 53 -3.59 4.31 1.37
C ILE A 53 -3.46 2.86 1.83
N ILE A 54 -2.90 2.03 0.96
CA ILE A 54 -2.65 0.61 1.21
C ILE A 54 -1.16 0.47 1.49
N LYS A 55 -0.79 -0.05 2.67
CA LYS A 55 0.59 -0.19 3.13
C LYS A 55 0.99 -1.67 3.23
N PRO A 56 1.24 -2.34 2.10
CA PRO A 56 1.59 -3.76 2.09
C PRO A 56 3.01 -4.00 2.63
N GLY A 57 3.18 -5.14 3.29
CA GLY A 57 4.49 -5.73 3.54
C GLY A 57 5.03 -6.39 2.27
N ILE A 58 5.71 -7.53 2.41
CA ILE A 58 6.09 -8.33 1.24
C ILE A 58 4.83 -8.85 0.54
N ILE A 59 4.72 -8.63 -0.77
CA ILE A 59 3.60 -9.13 -1.58
C ILE A 59 3.99 -10.50 -2.18
N ALA A 60 3.14 -11.50 -1.97
CA ALA A 60 3.25 -12.84 -2.54
C ALA A 60 2.49 -12.96 -3.88
N GLY A 61 2.77 -14.03 -4.65
CA GLY A 61 2.08 -14.31 -5.91
C GLY A 61 2.84 -13.83 -7.15
N GLY A 62 4.17 -13.95 -7.16
CA GLY A 62 4.96 -13.74 -8.39
C GLY A 62 4.69 -14.84 -9.42
N PRO A 63 4.86 -14.56 -10.73
CA PRO A 63 4.82 -15.57 -11.78
C PRO A 63 5.73 -16.78 -11.49
N PRO A 64 5.39 -17.97 -12.05
CA PRO A 64 6.23 -19.15 -11.92
C PRO A 64 7.69 -18.88 -12.32
N GLY A 65 8.62 -19.21 -11.43
CA GLY A 65 10.06 -19.00 -11.65
C GLY A 65 10.63 -17.66 -11.14
N GLU A 66 9.79 -16.75 -10.63
CA GLU A 66 10.28 -15.52 -10.02
C GLU A 66 10.87 -15.79 -8.63
N ILE A 67 12.14 -15.41 -8.43
CA ILE A 67 12.80 -15.44 -7.13
C ILE A 67 12.75 -14.03 -6.54
N ARG A 68 12.03 -13.89 -5.43
CA ARG A 68 12.01 -12.66 -4.63
C ARG A 68 12.90 -12.83 -3.40
N PRO A 69 13.59 -11.77 -2.95
CA PRO A 69 14.29 -11.80 -1.66
C PRO A 69 13.33 -12.24 -0.55
N PRO A 70 13.80 -13.08 0.41
CA PRO A 70 12.97 -13.46 1.54
C PRO A 70 12.59 -12.22 2.36
N GLY A 71 11.36 -12.20 2.86
CA GLY A 71 10.91 -11.16 3.76
C GLY A 71 11.60 -11.19 5.12
N PRO A 72 11.45 -10.14 5.93
CA PRO A 72 11.89 -10.16 7.32
C PRO A 72 11.32 -11.38 8.08
N PRO A 73 12.09 -11.98 9.01
CA PRO A 73 11.58 -13.09 9.82
C PRO A 73 10.28 -12.72 10.55
N GLY A 74 9.29 -13.61 10.51
CA GLY A 74 8.01 -13.43 11.20
C GLY A 74 6.98 -12.56 10.46
N MET A 75 7.34 -11.93 9.33
CA MET A 75 6.40 -11.15 8.53
C MET A 75 5.61 -12.05 7.58
N THR A 76 4.29 -12.10 7.76
CA THR A 76 3.38 -12.83 6.85
C THR A 76 3.26 -12.08 5.52
N PRO A 77 3.62 -12.70 4.37
CA PRO A 77 3.44 -12.07 3.06
C PRO A 77 1.97 -11.78 2.75
N VAL A 78 1.69 -10.64 2.14
CA VAL A 78 0.36 -10.23 1.70
C VAL A 78 0.05 -10.87 0.34
N PRO A 79 -1.07 -11.59 0.15
CA PRO A 79 -1.45 -12.11 -1.16
C PRO A 79 -1.69 -10.96 -2.16
N VAL A 80 -1.16 -11.07 -3.38
CA VAL A 80 -1.38 -10.05 -4.43
C VAL A 80 -2.87 -9.80 -4.71
N ASP A 81 -3.69 -10.85 -4.69
CA ASP A 81 -5.13 -10.73 -4.90
C ASP A 81 -5.82 -9.92 -3.78
N ALA A 82 -5.33 -10.01 -2.55
CA ALA A 82 -5.85 -9.20 -1.44
C ALA A 82 -5.51 -7.72 -1.63
N VAL A 83 -4.28 -7.41 -2.07
CA VAL A 83 -3.87 -6.04 -2.40
C VAL A 83 -4.73 -5.48 -3.55
N ALA A 84 -4.94 -6.28 -4.60
CA ALA A 84 -5.76 -5.89 -5.74
C ALA A 84 -7.22 -5.62 -5.35
N ARG A 85 -7.83 -6.51 -4.55
CA ARG A 85 -9.20 -6.33 -4.04
C ARG A 85 -9.34 -5.11 -3.14
N ALA A 86 -8.39 -4.88 -2.24
CA ALA A 86 -8.38 -3.66 -1.41
C ALA A 86 -8.27 -2.39 -2.29
N ALA A 87 -7.49 -2.43 -3.37
CA ALA A 87 -7.42 -1.32 -4.32
C ALA A 87 -8.74 -1.11 -5.06
N VAL A 88 -9.43 -2.17 -5.47
CA VAL A 88 -10.77 -2.09 -6.06
C VAL A 88 -11.77 -1.49 -5.06
N ALA A 89 -11.78 -1.94 -3.81
CA ALA A 89 -12.64 -1.39 -2.76
C ALA A 89 -12.40 0.12 -2.55
N GLY A 90 -11.13 0.56 -2.55
CA GLY A 90 -10.77 1.98 -2.50
C GLY A 90 -11.28 2.77 -3.72
N ALA A 91 -11.14 2.21 -4.91
CA ALA A 91 -11.61 2.85 -6.15
C ALA A 91 -13.15 2.96 -6.19
N LEU A 92 -13.86 1.96 -5.67
CA LEU A 92 -15.32 1.96 -5.55
C LEU A 92 -15.82 2.84 -4.40
N GLY A 93 -14.95 3.18 -3.44
CA GLY A 93 -15.29 3.95 -2.25
C GLY A 93 -15.95 3.13 -1.14
N THR A 94 -15.82 1.80 -1.18
CA THR A 94 -16.24 0.90 -0.09
C THR A 94 -15.18 0.79 1.00
N ALA A 95 -13.96 1.27 0.74
CA ALA A 95 -12.90 1.44 1.71
C ALA A 95 -12.23 2.82 1.56
N ALA A 96 -11.81 3.41 2.69
CA ALA A 96 -11.11 4.69 2.74
C ALA A 96 -10.12 4.71 3.92
N GLY A 97 -9.23 5.71 3.95
CA GLY A 97 -8.27 5.88 5.03
C GLY A 97 -6.99 5.08 4.82
N ARG A 98 -6.54 4.34 5.84
CA ARG A 98 -5.26 3.60 5.81
C ARG A 98 -5.45 2.14 6.19
N VAL A 99 -4.90 1.23 5.39
CA VAL A 99 -4.85 -0.21 5.69
C VAL A 99 -3.39 -0.65 5.71
N ASP A 100 -2.91 -1.16 6.84
CA ASP A 100 -1.49 -1.42 7.09
C ASP A 100 -1.21 -2.87 7.46
N GLY A 101 -0.30 -3.49 6.73
CA GLY A 101 0.10 -4.88 6.94
C GLY A 101 -0.91 -5.90 6.45
N ASN A 102 -0.56 -7.17 6.63
CA ASN A 102 -1.29 -8.31 6.06
C ASN A 102 -2.76 -8.35 6.50
N ALA A 103 -3.02 -8.39 7.81
CA ALA A 103 -4.36 -8.62 8.33
C ALA A 103 -5.35 -7.52 7.92
N ALA A 104 -4.95 -6.25 7.99
CA ALA A 104 -5.80 -5.14 7.59
C ALA A 104 -6.13 -5.14 6.09
N ILE A 105 -5.15 -5.50 5.25
CA ILE A 105 -5.36 -5.59 3.80
C ILE A 105 -6.27 -6.76 3.44
N VAL A 106 -6.10 -7.92 4.09
CA VAL A 106 -6.98 -9.08 3.89
C VAL A 106 -8.41 -8.78 4.34
N ALA A 107 -8.59 -8.06 5.45
CA ALA A 107 -9.91 -7.60 5.88
C ALA A 107 -10.55 -6.65 4.86
N ALA A 108 -9.80 -5.66 4.38
CA ALA A 108 -10.29 -4.71 3.37
C ALA A 108 -10.60 -5.35 2.01
N ALA A 109 -9.93 -6.45 1.67
CA ALA A 109 -10.17 -7.23 0.44
C ALA A 109 -11.51 -8.01 0.44
N SER A 110 -12.19 -8.05 1.58
CA SER A 110 -13.45 -8.78 1.78
C SER A 110 -14.68 -7.87 1.82
N LEU A 111 -14.49 -6.56 1.64
CA LEU A 111 -15.55 -5.52 1.55
C LEU A 111 -16.07 -5.40 0.11
#